data_AF-A0A356X593-F1
#
_entry.id   AF-A0A356X593-F1
#
_cell.length_a   1.000
_cell.length_b   1.000
_cell.length_c   1.000
_cell.angle_alpha   90.00
_cell.angle_beta   90.00
_cell.angle_gamma   90.00
#
_symmetry.space_group_name_H-M   'P 1'
#
loop_
_entity.id
_entity.type
_entity.pdbx_description
1 polymer ?
#
loop_
_entity_poly.entity_id
_entity_poly.type
_entity_poly.pdbx_seq_one_letter_code
_entity_poly.pdbx_strand_id
1 'polypeptide(L)' 'MKVTSYIEGQWFNKGTETNLFSAVTNEPIAQLVEADIDYKSALEYARKTGGPKLREMTIHER' A
#
# COMPACT_ATOMS: atom_id res chain seq x y z
N MET A 1 6.74 12.47 8.69
CA MET A 1 6.50 11.85 7.36
C MET A 1 5.17 11.14 7.38
N LYS A 2 4.36 11.22 6.31
CA LYS A 2 3.09 10.47 6.20
C LYS A 2 3.31 9.18 5.43
N VAL A 3 2.85 8.06 5.99
CA VAL A 3 2.88 6.74 5.38
C VAL A 3 1.50 6.45 4.82
N THR A 4 1.43 6.26 3.51
CA THR A 4 0.18 6.15 2.75
C THR A 4 0.11 4.82 2.02
N SER A 5 -1.10 4.32 1.77
CA SER A 5 -1.31 3.06 1.04
C SER A 5 -1.32 3.30 -0.47
N TYR A 6 -0.69 2.41 -1.25
CA TYR A 6 -0.76 2.42 -2.71
C TYR A 6 -1.61 1.24 -3.20
N ILE A 7 -2.78 1.55 -3.77
CA ILE A 7 -3.81 0.56 -4.07
C ILE A 7 -4.37 0.89 -5.46
N GLU A 8 -4.62 -0.12 -6.29
CA GLU A 8 -5.17 0.06 -7.65
C GLU A 8 -4.41 1.01 -8.57
N GLY A 9 -3.11 1.18 -8.32
CA GLY A 9 -2.27 2.08 -9.12
C GLY A 9 -2.31 3.55 -8.68
N GLN A 10 -2.83 3.84 -7.48
CA GLN A 10 -2.93 5.20 -6.94
C GLN A 10 -2.57 5.26 -5.45
N TRP A 11 -2.07 6.43 -5.01
CA TRP A 11 -1.76 6.70 -3.60
C TRP A 11 -2.99 7.22 -2.85
N PHE A 12 -3.32 6.57 -1.74
CA PHE A 12 -4.39 6.97 -0.84
C PHE A 12 -3.83 7.84 0.29
N ASN A 13 -4.09 9.14 0.20
CA ASN A 13 -3.54 10.15 1.10
C ASN A 13 -4.54 10.67 2.16
N LYS A 14 -5.73 10.07 2.23
CA LYS A 14 -6.81 10.48 3.14
C LYS A 14 -7.18 9.31 4.05
N GLY A 15 -7.43 9.60 5.32
CA GLY A 15 -7.70 8.59 6.33
C GLY A 15 -7.49 9.13 7.75
N THR A 16 -7.67 8.26 8.74
CA THR A 16 -7.30 8.56 10.13
C THR A 16 -5.78 8.55 10.27
N GLU A 17 -5.21 9.56 10.94
CA GLU A 17 -3.76 9.65 11.14
C GLU A 17 -3.37 9.10 12.51
N THR A 18 -2.50 8.08 12.53
CA THR A 18 -2.00 7.46 13.76
C THR A 18 -0.48 7.57 13.83
N ASN A 19 0.06 7.94 15.00
CA ASN A 19 1.51 8.06 15.18
C ASN A 19 2.18 6.68 15.16
N LEU A 20 3.28 6.58 14.40
CA LEU A 20 4.20 5.46 14.41
C LEU A 20 5.40 5.82 15.27
N PHE A 21 5.67 4.98 16.27
CA PHE A 21 6.74 5.18 17.24
C PHE A 21 7.96 4.32 16.92
N SER A 22 9.14 4.86 17.22
CA SER A 22 10.40 4.11 17.19
C SER A 22 10.37 3.00 18.23
N ALA A 23 10.67 1.76 17.82
CA ALA A 23 10.77 0.62 18.75
C ALA A 23 11.95 0.73 19.73
N VAL A 24 12.91 1.63 19.48
CA VAL A 24 14.11 1.81 20.29
C VAL A 24 13.97 2.99 21.26
N THR A 25 13.50 4.13 20.77
CA THR A 25 13.43 5.39 21.55
C THR A 25 12.03 5.74 22.02
N ASN A 26 10.99 5.04 21.51
CA ASN A 26 9.58 5.34 21.75
C ASN A 26 9.15 6.76 21.31
N GLU A 27 9.94 7.42 20.46
CA GLU A 27 9.63 8.73 19.89
C GLU A 27 8.82 8.58 18.60
N PRO A 28 7.91 9.52 18.28
CA PRO A 28 7.14 9.48 17.03
C PRO A 28 8.06 9.77 15.83
N ILE A 29 8.08 8.86 14.86
CA ILE A 29 8.93 8.95 13.65
C ILE A 29 8.13 9.23 12.37
N ALA A 30 6.86 8.83 12.35
CA ALA A 30 5.97 9.00 11.20
C ALA A 30 4.49 8.96 11.61
N GLN A 31 3.61 9.23 10.66
CA GLN A 31 2.16 9.11 10.81
C GLN A 31 1.62 8.17 9.73
N LEU A 32 0.95 7.10 10.15
CA LEU A 32 0.22 6.22 9.26
C LEU A 32 -1.12 6.88 8.90
N VAL A 33 -1.40 6.98 7.60
CA VAL A 33 -2.72 7.35 7.08
C VAL A 33 -3.52 6.08 6.85
N GLU A 34 -4.47 5.79 7.74
CA GLU A 34 -5.37 4.66 7.63
C GLU A 34 -6.45 4.95 6.58
N ALA A 35 -6.16 4.58 5.34
CA ALA A 35 -7.08 4.74 4.22
C ALA A 35 -8.28 3.79 4.36
N ASP A 36 -9.44 4.24 3.87
CA ASP A 36 -10.60 3.36 3.68
C ASP A 36 -10.40 2.52 2.42
N ILE A 37 -10.23 1.20 2.60
CA ILE A 37 -9.80 0.29 1.54
C ILE A 37 -10.94 -0.69 1.22
N ASP A 38 -11.42 -0.65 -0.02
CA ASP A 38 -12.20 -1.76 -0.58
C ASP A 38 -11.26 -2.91 -0.97
N TYR A 39 -11.07 -3.84 -0.04
CA TYR A 39 -10.22 -5.00 -0.24
C TYR A 39 -10.68 -5.90 -1.38
N LYS A 40 -11.99 -5.96 -1.67
CA LYS A 40 -12.50 -6.78 -2.77
C LYS A 40 -12.04 -6.16 -4.10
N SER A 41 -12.26 -4.86 -4.27
CA SER A 41 -11.82 -4.15 -5.47
C SER A 41 -10.29 -4.23 -5.65
N ALA A 42 -9.52 -4.03 -4.58
CA ALA A 42 -8.07 -4.11 -4.62
C ALA A 42 -7.57 -5.49 -5.11
N LEU A 43 -8.18 -6.57 -4.59
CA LEU A 43 -7.85 -7.93 -5.02
C LEU A 43 -8.30 -8.22 -6.46
N GLU A 44 -9.45 -7.71 -6.89
CA GLU A 44 -9.92 -7.84 -8.27
C GLU A 44 -8.96 -7.14 -9.23
N TYR A 45 -8.54 -5.92 -8.93
CA TYR A 45 -7.56 -5.17 -9.72
C TYR A 45 -6.23 -5.91 -9.81
N ALA A 46 -5.71 -6.41 -8.67
CA ALA A 46 -4.46 -7.16 -8.66
C ALA A 46 -4.54 -8.42 -9.56
N ARG A 47 -5.65 -9.14 -9.53
CA ARG A 47 -5.87 -10.35 -10.35
C ARG A 47 -6.08 -10.05 -11.83
N LYS A 48 -6.79 -8.97 -12.16
CA LYS A 48 -7.14 -8.59 -13.55
C LYS A 48 -6.04 -7.80 -14.25
N THR A 49 -5.25 -7.02 -13.53
CA THR A 49 -4.24 -6.11 -14.09
C THR A 49 -2.81 -6.54 -13.78
N GLY A 50 -2.49 -6.77 -12.50
CA GLY A 50 -1.12 -7.11 -12.08
C GLY A 50 -0.72 -8.52 -12.48
N GLY A 51 -1.59 -9.49 -12.21
CA GLY A 51 -1.34 -10.91 -12.49
C GLY A 51 -1.00 -11.22 -13.95
N PRO A 52 -1.79 -10.76 -14.94
CA PRO A 52 -1.48 -10.98 -16.36
C PRO A 52 -0.15 -10.36 -16.76
N LYS A 53 0.11 -9.09 -16.40
CA LYS A 53 1.37 -8.40 -16.72
C LYS A 53 2.60 -9.14 -16.19
N LEU A 54 2.55 -9.62 -14.94
CA LEU A 54 3.66 -10.40 -14.37
C LEU A 54 3.81 -11.78 -15.00
N ARG A 55 2.72 -12.40 -15.50
CA ARG A 55 2.79 -13.71 -16.17
C ARG A 55 3.29 -13.64 -17.61
N GLU A 56 3.16 -12.49 -18.26
CA GLU A 56 3.76 -12.24 -19.58
C GLU A 56 5.29 -12.17 -19.51
N MET A 57 5.84 -11.83 -18.34
CA MET A 57 7.28 -11.78 -18.08
C MET A 57 7.86 -13.19 -17.83
N THR A 58 9.08 -13.41 -18.31
CA THR A 58 9.90 -14.57 -17.95
C THR A 58 10.32 -14.50 -16.47
N ILE A 59 10.85 -15.61 -15.94
CA ILE A 59 11.34 -15.65 -14.54
C ILE A 59 12.47 -14.65 -14.31
N HIS A 60 13.32 -14.39 -15.32
CA HIS A 60 14.46 -13.49 -15.19
C HIS A 60 14.09 -12.00 -15.32
N GLU A 61 12.95 -11.70 -15.95
CA GLU A 61 12.46 -10.34 -16.09
C GLU A 61 11.69 -9.85 -14.85
N ARG A 62 11.13 -10.79 -14.06
CA ARG A 62 10.43 -10.50 -12.79
C ARG A 62 11.39 -10.23 -11.64
#